data_AF-X1IMG9-F1
#
_entry.id   AF-X1IMG9-F1
#
_cell.length_a   1.000
_cell.length_b   1.000
_cell.length_c   1.000
_cell.angle_alpha   90.00
_cell.angle_beta   90.00
_cell.angle_gamma   90.00
#
_symmetry.space_group_name_H-M   'P 1'
#
loop_
_entity.id
_entity.type
_entity.pdbx_description
1 polymer ?
#
loop_
_entity_poly.entity_id
_entity_poly.type
_entity_poly.pdbx_seq_one_letter_code
_entity_poly.pdbx_strand_id
1 'polypeptide(L)'
;MLFNVVGGSSLTLFEVNEAAEVIKQAVDPDANIIFGVAHDPNMDNEVRITLIATGFTSKIGLAEVSQEDEFTQLLKSLKSEEELDVPSFLRRPLFSHRRQAITPSTRLVKTPLRTPVR
;
A
#
# COMPACT_ATOMS: atom_id res chain seq x y z
N MET A 1 0.93 19.12 9.83
CA MET A 1 -0.48 18.78 10.07
C MET A 1 -1.25 20.07 10.29
N LEU A 2 -2.47 20.17 9.74
CA LEU A 2 -3.33 21.36 9.84
C LEU A 2 -4.67 20.96 10.45
N PHE A 3 -5.18 21.73 11.41
CA PHE A 3 -6.57 21.56 11.86
C PHE A 3 -7.29 22.88 12.08
N ASN A 4 -8.61 22.86 11.99
CA ASN A 4 -9.47 24.01 12.23
C ASN A 4 -10.61 23.61 13.17
N VAL A 5 -10.87 24.45 14.17
CA VAL A 5 -11.98 24.29 15.10
C VAL A 5 -13.03 25.35 14.80
N VAL A 6 -14.27 24.93 14.59
CA VAL A 6 -15.41 25.82 14.39
C VAL A 6 -16.44 25.54 15.47
N GLY A 7 -16.97 26.58 16.09
CA GLY A 7 -18.04 26.42 17.07
C GLY A 7 -18.91 27.66 17.18
N GLY A 8 -20.03 27.49 17.87
CA GLY A 8 -20.96 28.56 18.21
C GLY A 8 -20.42 29.54 19.24
N SER A 9 -21.30 30.39 19.75
CA SER A 9 -20.97 31.41 20.76
C SER A 9 -20.56 30.84 22.11
N SER A 10 -20.78 29.54 22.35
CA SER A 10 -20.36 28.84 23.55
C SER A 10 -18.92 28.31 23.48
N LEU A 11 -18.27 28.30 22.32
CA LEU A 11 -16.93 27.73 22.17
C LEU A 11 -15.90 28.52 22.97
N THR A 12 -15.23 27.85 23.89
CA THR A 12 -14.20 28.46 24.75
C THR A 12 -12.80 28.13 24.28
N LEU A 13 -11.83 28.99 24.61
CA LEU A 13 -10.41 28.70 24.39
C LEU A 13 -9.92 27.46 25.16
N PHE A 14 -10.57 27.13 26.28
CA PHE A 14 -10.25 25.95 27.07
C PHE A 14 -10.52 24.66 26.28
N GLU A 15 -11.71 24.54 25.68
CA GLU A 15 -12.08 23.38 24.85
C GLU A 15 -11.20 23.27 23.61
N VAL A 16 -10.85 24.40 22.98
CA VAL A 16 -9.90 24.43 21.87
C VAL A 16 -8.53 23.90 22.29
N ASN A 17 -8.05 24.30 23.48
CA ASN A 17 -6.77 23.82 24.01
C ASN A 17 -6.81 22.30 24.31
N GLU A 18 -7.89 21.82 24.91
CA GLU A 18 -8.07 20.38 25.19
C GLU A 18 -8.05 19.55 23.90
N ALA A 19 -8.79 19.98 22.88
CA ALA A 19 -8.77 19.34 21.56
C ALA A 19 -7.37 19.37 20.93
N ALA A 20 -6.66 20.49 21.03
CA ALA A 20 -5.30 20.63 20.53
C ALA A 20 -4.31 19.69 21.24
N GLU A 21 -4.42 19.52 22.55
CA GLU A 21 -3.59 18.61 23.33
C GLU A 21 -3.79 17.15 22.91
N VAL A 22 -5.04 16.72 22.76
CA VAL A 22 -5.37 15.37 22.29
C VAL A 22 -4.80 15.11 20.91
N ILE A 23 -4.98 16.06 19.98
CA ILE A 23 -4.46 15.94 18.63
C ILE A 23 -2.92 15.90 18.64
N LYS A 24 -2.27 16.72 19.48
CA LYS A 24 -0.81 16.76 19.60
C LYS A 24 -0.22 15.44 20.10
N GLN A 25 -0.93 14.73 21.00
CA GLN A 25 -0.50 13.41 21.49
C GLN A 25 -0.61 12.31 20.42
N ALA A 26 -1.54 12.46 19.48
CA ALA A 26 -1.78 11.48 18.43
C ALA A 26 -0.88 11.65 17.19
N VAL A 27 -0.22 12.81 17.05
CA VAL A 27 0.69 13.10 15.93
C VAL A 27 2.15 12.95 16.35
N ASP A 28 3.01 12.86 15.34
CA ASP A 28 4.45 12.81 15.54
C ASP A 28 4.94 14.06 16.32
N PRO A 29 5.79 13.88 17.36
CA PRO A 29 6.28 14.99 18.19
C PRO A 29 7.07 16.06 17.40
N ASP A 30 7.67 15.68 16.27
CA ASP A 30 8.43 16.59 15.41
C ASP A 30 7.56 17.18 14.27
N ALA A 31 6.26 16.84 14.22
CA ALA A 31 5.36 17.38 13.22
C ALA A 31 5.09 18.87 13.46
N ASN A 32 5.23 19.68 12.41
CA ASN A 32 4.75 21.05 12.43
C ASN A 32 3.20 21.08 12.43
N ILE A 33 2.61 21.74 13.42
CA ILE A 33 1.16 21.83 13.62
C ILE A 33 0.71 23.27 13.38
N ILE A 34 -0.25 23.45 12.48
CA ILE A 34 -0.92 24.72 12.24
C ILE A 34 -2.37 24.55 12.66
N PHE A 35 -2.91 25.49 13.44
CA PHE A 35 -4.30 25.46 13.85
C PHE A 35 -5.00 26.80 13.66
N GLY A 36 -6.31 26.72 13.42
CA GLY A 36 -7.21 27.85 13.32
C GLY A 36 -8.45 27.66 14.17
N VAL A 37 -9.08 28.78 14.53
CA VAL A 37 -10.38 28.81 15.20
C VAL A 37 -11.28 29.75 14.41
N ALA A 38 -12.49 29.31 14.10
CA ALA A 38 -13.52 30.11 13.49
C ALA A 38 -14.81 30.06 14.32
N HIS A 39 -15.59 31.13 14.24
CA HIS A 39 -16.88 31.24 14.92
C HIS A 39 -18.00 31.14 13.88
N ASP A 40 -18.97 30.27 14.14
CA ASP A 40 -20.20 30.16 13.35
C ASP A 40 -21.41 30.34 14.28
N PRO A 41 -22.13 31.47 14.23
CA PRO A 41 -23.29 31.72 15.08
C PRO A 41 -24.42 30.69 14.93
N ASN A 42 -24.46 29.94 13.83
CA ASN A 42 -25.51 28.94 13.58
C ASN A 42 -25.20 27.59 14.26
N MET A 43 -24.03 27.45 14.88
CA MET A 43 -23.55 26.20 15.47
C MET A 43 -23.85 26.04 16.96
N ASP A 44 -24.90 26.68 17.51
CA ASP A 44 -25.40 26.55 18.89
C ASP A 44 -24.36 26.01 19.90
N ASN A 45 -24.56 24.77 20.39
CA ASN A 45 -23.66 24.04 21.29
C ASN A 45 -22.83 22.95 20.55
N GLU A 46 -22.67 23.08 19.23
CA GLU A 46 -21.92 22.14 18.41
C GLU A 46 -20.50 22.63 18.13
N VAL A 47 -19.59 21.68 17.99
CA VAL A 47 -18.19 21.92 17.61
C VAL A 47 -17.84 21.04 16.42
N ARG A 48 -17.24 21.64 15.40
CA ARG A 48 -16.75 20.95 14.21
C ARG A 48 -15.25 21.10 14.13
N ILE A 49 -14.56 19.96 14.10
CA ILE A 49 -13.11 19.90 13.93
C ILE A 49 -12.82 19.36 12.54
N THR A 50 -12.03 20.10 11.77
CA THR A 50 -11.51 19.64 10.47
C THR A 50 -10.03 19.35 10.62
N LEU A 51 -9.62 18.10 10.39
CA LEU A 51 -8.24 17.66 10.53
C LEU A 51 -7.68 17.25 9.17
N ILE A 52 -6.54 17.84 8.80
CA ILE A 52 -5.82 17.57 7.57
C ILE A 52 -4.42 17.08 7.94
N ALA A 53 -4.25 15.77 7.85
CA ALA A 53 -3.00 15.11 8.17
C ALA A 53 -2.25 14.72 6.87
N THR A 54 -1.02 15.19 6.75
CA THR A 54 -0.16 15.04 5.57
C THR A 54 1.21 14.56 6.02
N GLY A 55 2.01 14.02 5.09
CA GLY A 55 3.37 13.55 5.41
C GLY A 55 3.44 12.09 5.87
N PHE A 56 2.35 11.33 5.72
CA PHE A 56 2.42 9.88 5.86
C PHE A 56 3.17 9.29 4.67
N THR A 57 4.35 8.73 4.92
CA THR A 57 5.01 7.88 3.93
C THR A 57 4.25 6.57 3.89
N SER A 58 3.51 6.33 2.82
CA SER A 58 2.85 5.07 2.57
C SER A 58 3.82 3.89 2.70
N LYS A 59 3.66 3.07 3.75
CA LYS A 59 3.85 1.61 3.58
C LYS A 59 2.64 0.99 2.87
N ILE A 60 1.85 1.78 2.12
CA ILE A 60 0.69 1.34 1.35
C ILE A 60 1.19 0.86 -0.02
N GLY A 61 2.14 -0.06 -0.02
CA GLY A 61 2.78 -0.53 -1.25
C GLY A 61 3.35 -1.94 -1.25
N LEU A 62 3.77 -2.53 -0.11
CA LEU A 62 4.50 -3.81 -0.14
C LEU A 62 4.39 -4.66 1.17
N ALA A 63 3.21 -4.76 1.77
CA ALA A 63 2.82 -5.82 2.71
C ALA A 63 1.31 -5.66 2.90
N GLU A 64 0.42 -6.51 2.38
CA GLU A 64 0.30 -7.92 2.71
C GLU A 64 -0.02 -8.78 1.47
N VAL A 65 1.02 -9.40 0.91
CA VAL A 65 0.87 -10.64 0.14
C VAL A 65 0.95 -11.76 1.18
N SER A 66 -0.18 -12.19 1.73
CA SER A 66 -0.24 -13.36 2.62
C SER A 66 -1.59 -14.09 2.57
N GLN A 67 -2.70 -13.41 2.28
CA GLN A 67 -4.00 -14.10 2.16
C GLN A 67 -4.19 -14.77 0.79
N GLU A 68 -3.66 -14.19 -0.27
CA GLU A 68 -3.83 -14.72 -1.63
C GLU A 68 -3.00 -15.99 -1.86
N ASP A 69 -1.82 -16.09 -1.23
CA ASP A 69 -0.98 -17.29 -1.25
C ASP A 69 -1.61 -18.44 -0.45
N GLU A 70 -2.22 -18.17 0.71
CA GLU A 70 -2.95 -19.19 1.49
C GLU A 70 -4.21 -19.68 0.75
N PHE A 71 -5.00 -18.76 0.19
CA PHE A 71 -6.20 -19.13 -0.57
C PHE A 71 -5.85 -19.93 -1.84
N THR A 72 -4.77 -19.55 -2.53
CA THR A 72 -4.29 -20.28 -3.72
C THR A 72 -3.76 -21.66 -3.36
N GLN A 73 -3.15 -21.85 -2.19
CA GLN A 73 -2.73 -23.16 -1.69
C GLN A 73 -3.92 -24.06 -1.33
N LEU A 74 -4.95 -23.50 -0.68
CA LEU A 74 -6.19 -24.24 -0.38
C LEU A 74 -6.90 -24.69 -1.66
N LEU A 75 -7.01 -23.81 -2.66
CA LEU A 75 -7.58 -24.16 -3.97
C LEU A 75 -6.74 -25.19 -4.74
N LYS A 76 -5.41 -25.19 -4.56
CA LYS A 76 -4.53 -26.22 -5.13
C LYS A 76 -4.72 -27.59 -4.48
N SER A 77 -4.91 -27.63 -3.17
CA SER A 77 -5.18 -28.86 -2.43
C SER A 77 -6.49 -29.52 -2.89
N LEU A 78 -7.56 -28.72 -3.03
CA LEU A 78 -8.87 -29.19 -3.50
C LEU A 78 -8.85 -29.70 -4.95
N LYS A 79 -8.07 -29.07 -5.83
CA LYS A 79 -7.94 -29.50 -7.24
C LYS A 79 -7.17 -30.81 -7.39
N SER A 80 -6.27 -31.14 -6.45
CA SER A 80 -5.40 -32.31 -6.56
C SER A 80 -6.14 -33.65 -6.34
N GLU A 81 -7.24 -33.64 -5.59
CA GLU A 81 -8.10 -34.83 -5.40
C GLU A 81 -9.05 -35.04 -6.61
N GLU A 82 -9.59 -33.95 -7.18
CA GLU A 82 -10.55 -34.00 -8.29
C GLU A 82 -9.87 -34.33 -9.65
N GLU A 83 -8.58 -34.03 -9.80
CA GLU A 83 -7.82 -34.36 -11.02
C GLU A 83 -7.52 -35.87 -11.16
N LEU A 84 -7.59 -36.65 -10.08
CA LEU A 84 -7.39 -38.11 -10.09
C LEU A 84 -8.58 -38.89 -10.65
N ASP A 85 -9.78 -38.30 -10.64
CA ASP A 85 -11.04 -38.96 -11.02
C ASP A 85 -11.40 -38.75 -12.51
N VAL A 86 -10.78 -37.77 -13.18
CA VAL A 86 -10.91 -37.59 -14.63
C VAL A 86 -9.95 -38.53 -15.38
N PRO A 87 -10.46 -39.35 -16.32
CA PRO A 87 -9.61 -40.20 -17.14
C PRO A 87 -8.51 -39.40 -17.83
N SER A 88 -7.31 -39.99 -17.90
CA SER A 88 -6.07 -39.32 -18.34
C SER A 88 -6.15 -38.64 -19.71
N PHE A 89 -7.05 -39.09 -20.59
CA PHE A 89 -7.27 -38.52 -21.93
C PHE A 89 -8.05 -37.19 -21.94
N LEU A 90 -8.74 -36.81 -20.86
CA LEU A 90 -9.45 -35.52 -20.73
C LEU A 90 -8.60 -34.44 -20.04
N ARG A 91 -7.45 -34.80 -19.49
CA ARG A 91 -6.51 -33.85 -18.90
C ARG A 91 -5.89 -33.01 -20.01
N ARG A 92 -6.13 -31.70 -20.01
CA ARG A 92 -5.52 -30.77 -20.97
C ARG A 92 -4.00 -30.73 -20.72
N PRO A 93 -3.14 -31.04 -21.70
CA PRO A 93 -1.70 -30.95 -21.49
C PRO A 93 -1.30 -29.46 -21.55
N LEU A 94 -0.88 -28.89 -20.42
CA LEU A 94 -0.33 -27.52 -20.36
C LEU A 94 1.12 -27.42 -20.84
N PHE A 95 1.73 -28.48 -21.37
CA PHE A 95 3.12 -28.46 -21.82
C PHE A 95 3.25 -28.87 -23.28
N SER A 96 3.25 -27.87 -24.15
CA SER A 96 3.87 -28.02 -25.47
C SER A 96 5.40 -27.85 -25.33
N HIS A 97 6.14 -28.69 -26.06
CA HIS A 97 7.57 -28.61 -26.36
C HIS A 97 8.59 -29.18 -25.37
N ARG A 98 8.75 -30.51 -25.43
CA ARG A 98 10.08 -31.12 -25.47
C ARG A 98 10.40 -31.55 -26.91
N ARG A 99 11.42 -30.94 -27.52
CA ARG A 99 12.35 -31.63 -28.42
C ARG A 99 13.77 -31.10 -28.18
N GLN A 100 14.61 -31.96 -27.63
CA GLN A 100 16.07 -31.79 -27.60
C GLN A 100 16.66 -32.29 -28.91
N ALA A 101 17.69 -31.62 -29.42
CA ALA A 101 18.69 -32.21 -30.31
C ALA A 101 20.09 -31.72 -29.89
N ILE A 102 21.11 -32.52 -30.17
CA ILE A 102 22.38 -32.64 -29.44
C ILE A 102 23.57 -32.21 -30.35
N THR A 103 24.56 -31.46 -29.79
CA THR A 103 26.01 -31.24 -30.18
C THR A 103 26.40 -30.42 -31.45
N PRO A 104 27.69 -29.98 -31.65
CA PRO A 104 28.63 -29.23 -30.79
C PRO A 104 29.44 -28.08 -31.51
N SER A 105 30.21 -27.29 -30.74
CA SER A 105 31.47 -26.58 -31.09
C SER A 105 31.51 -25.15 -31.69
N THR A 106 32.39 -24.38 -31.03
CA THR A 106 33.37 -23.36 -31.49
C THR A 106 33.07 -21.84 -31.59
N ARG A 107 33.94 -21.13 -30.85
CA ARG A 107 34.53 -19.79 -30.99
C ARG A 107 33.79 -18.57 -30.40
N LEU A 108 34.30 -18.20 -29.22
CA LEU A 108 34.41 -16.83 -28.74
C LEU A 108 35.02 -15.90 -29.82
N VAL A 109 34.33 -14.80 -30.12
CA VAL A 109 34.92 -13.61 -30.72
C VAL A 109 34.66 -12.44 -29.78
N LYS A 110 35.72 -11.95 -29.13
CA LYS A 110 35.74 -10.67 -28.42
C LYS A 110 35.96 -9.56 -29.45
N THR A 111 35.12 -8.52 -29.43
CA THR A 111 35.36 -7.28 -30.19
C THR A 111 35.84 -6.19 -29.23
N PRO A 112 36.83 -5.34 -29.59
CA PRO A 112 37.56 -4.52 -28.62
C PRO A 112 36.82 -3.26 -28.19
N LEU A 113 37.17 -2.75 -27.01
CA LEU A 113 36.77 -1.45 -26.48
C LEU A 113 37.16 -0.30 -27.42
N ARG A 114 36.21 0.57 -27.74
CA ARG A 114 36.47 1.91 -28.30
C ARG A 114 36.95 2.83 -27.18
N THR A 115 38.16 3.37 -27.32
CA THR A 115 38.65 4.51 -26.54
C THR A 115 37.94 5.80 -26.94
N PRO A 116 37.75 6.77 -26.02
CA PRO A 116 37.19 8.08 -26.35
C PRO A 116 38.27 8.98 -26.97
N VAL A 117 37.89 9.79 -27.97
CA VAL A 117 38.75 10.83 -28.54
C VAL A 117 38.13 12.19 -28.24
N ARG A 118 38.86 12.91 -27.38
CA ARG A 118 38.95 14.36 -27.14
C ARG A 118 37.77 15.12 -26.53
#